data_AF-A0A822CB68-F1
#
_entry.id   AF-A0A822CB68-F1
#
_cell.length_a   1.000
_cell.length_b   1.000
_cell.length_c   1.000
_cell.angle_alpha   90.00
_cell.angle_beta   90.00
_cell.angle_gamma   90.00
#
_symmetry.space_group_name_H-M   'P 1'
#
loop_
_entity.id
_entity.type
_entity.pdbx_description
1 polymer ?
#
loop_
_entity_poly.entity_id
_entity_poly.type
_entity_poly.pdbx_seq_one_letter_code
_entity_poly.pdbx_strand_id
1 'polypeptide(L)'
;MYSVLLKEILLELEYDDETAKQDFVDYCRYEYADNIATLQTIDRFERDYCQDRVIYWYSQPCFFFELLNRSLRSQDIEILVRMTFVLRHLHKQIEHFHSNTISSGSPTCFHVYRGQGMDRKEFDSKIRNKVGGLLSFNSFLSTSENAAVAEIFVLRNDPNSVAVLFDIIVDKSMSRCPYASLTHNSAIADEEEILFSMHSVFRIQSIEENMDDGSWRVNLTMTHENDQQLHALTDHIRKRIEGPTGWNRLENLLMEMGKWKMVKPLIEVSLASSLRDECHRKRAYFHHQLGVINAMIGDYAMAIEHYKESLALKSPTDLLGLALIHNGIGSTLEEQGHSSDALGEYECALSLINQLGQINIEAVSAVRNNIAGVLRFQGKLLKALHMYEECLELEIKYLPALHPDLAITYANIASIYDDLNEYEIALRFEFKALNIEQHSLPSDHPSLAVTHSNIALTLYALNRIVEAVSHLQQTVDILTKVLTCDDPFLLRNRSLLEKLQREL
;
A
#
# COMPACT_ATOMS: atom_id res chain seq x y z
N MET A 1 5.29 -4.38 2.43
CA MET A 1 4.05 -5.17 2.35
C MET A 1 3.39 -4.99 0.98
N TYR A 2 2.73 -3.86 0.68
CA TYR A 2 2.13 -3.60 -0.65
C TYR A 2 3.12 -3.74 -1.81
N SER A 3 4.37 -3.34 -1.60
CA SER A 3 5.43 -3.44 -2.60
C SER A 3 5.79 -4.89 -2.99
N VAL A 4 5.75 -5.82 -2.02
CA VAL A 4 5.96 -7.27 -2.28
C VAL A 4 4.78 -7.83 -3.07
N LEU A 5 3.55 -7.47 -2.70
CA LEU A 5 2.35 -7.92 -3.41
C LEU A 5 2.27 -7.33 -4.82
N LEU A 6 2.68 -6.07 -5.00
CA LEU A 6 2.78 -5.45 -6.31
C LEU A 6 3.75 -6.22 -7.20
N LYS A 7 4.94 -6.61 -6.70
CA LYS A 7 5.86 -7.49 -7.44
C LYS A 7 5.21 -8.78 -7.88
N GLU A 8 4.61 -9.52 -6.93
CA GLU A 8 3.96 -10.80 -7.19
C GLU A 8 2.94 -10.65 -8.33
N ILE A 9 2.10 -9.61 -8.27
CA ILE A 9 1.08 -9.32 -9.28
C ILE A 9 1.69 -8.92 -10.62
N LEU A 10 2.65 -7.99 -10.64
CA LEU A 10 3.30 -7.53 -11.87
C LEU A 10 3.95 -8.69 -12.63
N LEU A 11 4.55 -9.66 -11.93
CA LEU A 11 5.16 -10.84 -12.56
C LEU A 11 4.13 -11.81 -13.16
N GLU A 12 2.89 -11.79 -12.67
CA GLU A 12 1.77 -12.60 -13.15
C GLU A 12 0.94 -11.93 -14.25
N LEU A 13 1.12 -10.63 -14.50
CA LEU A 13 0.35 -9.93 -15.52
C LEU A 13 0.58 -10.55 -16.90
N GLU A 14 -0.54 -10.82 -17.58
CA GLU A 14 -0.57 -11.28 -18.97
C GLU A 14 -0.64 -10.06 -19.89
N TYR A 15 0.30 -9.96 -20.82
CA TYR A 15 0.39 -8.93 -21.85
C TYR A 15 1.10 -9.48 -23.09
N ASP A 16 0.85 -8.82 -24.22
CA ASP A 16 1.65 -9.01 -25.44
C ASP A 16 2.91 -8.13 -25.34
N ASP A 17 4.08 -8.77 -25.34
CA ASP A 17 5.36 -8.09 -25.08
C ASP A 17 5.70 -7.04 -26.15
N GLU A 18 5.31 -7.26 -27.40
CA GLU A 18 5.56 -6.32 -28.49
C GLU A 18 4.68 -5.07 -28.34
N THR A 19 3.39 -5.25 -28.03
CA THR A 19 2.48 -4.14 -27.76
C THR A 19 2.91 -3.35 -26.53
N ALA A 20 3.29 -4.04 -25.44
CA ALA A 20 3.78 -3.39 -24.22
C ALA A 20 5.09 -2.62 -24.44
N LYS A 21 6.02 -3.19 -25.21
CA LYS A 21 7.26 -2.52 -25.62
C LYS A 21 6.97 -1.26 -26.42
N GLN A 22 6.03 -1.31 -27.37
CA GLN A 22 5.69 -0.15 -28.19
C GLN A 22 5.06 0.97 -27.34
N ASP A 23 4.09 0.65 -26.48
CA ASP A 23 3.47 1.63 -25.58
C ASP A 23 4.52 2.30 -24.67
N PHE A 24 5.46 1.51 -24.13
CA PHE A 24 6.55 2.03 -23.32
C PHE A 24 7.50 2.96 -24.11
N VAL A 25 7.84 2.59 -25.35
CA VAL A 25 8.69 3.42 -26.22
C VAL A 25 7.99 4.73 -26.56
N ASP A 26 6.72 4.70 -26.90
CA ASP A 26 5.93 5.89 -27.23
C ASP A 26 5.82 6.84 -26.03
N TYR A 27 5.59 6.28 -24.83
CA TYR A 27 5.65 7.04 -23.57
C TYR A 27 7.03 7.69 -23.36
N CYS A 28 8.12 6.95 -23.55
CA CYS A 28 9.47 7.49 -23.39
C CYS A 28 9.77 8.59 -24.41
N ARG A 29 9.32 8.46 -25.66
CA ARG A 29 9.46 9.52 -26.67
C ARG A 29 8.73 10.80 -26.27
N TYR A 30 7.55 10.66 -25.67
CA TYR A 30 6.80 11.79 -25.14
C TYR A 30 7.50 12.46 -23.95
N GLU A 31 7.90 11.67 -22.94
CA GLU A 31 8.55 12.17 -21.71
C GLU A 31 9.90 12.86 -22.00
N TYR A 32 10.67 12.31 -22.95
CA TYR A 32 12.00 12.80 -23.29
C TYR A 32 12.03 13.57 -24.63
N ALA A 33 10.91 14.15 -25.06
CA ALA A 33 10.78 14.82 -26.36
C ALA A 33 11.84 15.91 -26.60
N ASP A 34 12.27 16.60 -25.54
CA ASP A 34 13.26 17.68 -25.61
C ASP A 34 14.72 17.19 -25.48
N ASN A 35 14.96 15.89 -25.26
CA ASN A 35 16.29 15.32 -25.04
C ASN A 35 16.72 14.40 -26.21
N ILE A 36 17.41 14.99 -27.19
CA ILE A 36 17.87 14.31 -28.41
C ILE A 36 18.76 13.09 -28.11
N ALA A 37 19.65 13.18 -27.12
CA ALA A 37 20.55 12.07 -26.78
C ALA A 37 19.78 10.88 -26.19
N THR A 38 18.78 11.16 -25.35
CA THR A 38 17.88 10.12 -24.83
C THR A 38 17.02 9.52 -25.93
N LEU A 39 16.47 10.32 -26.84
CA LEU A 39 15.69 9.83 -27.99
C LEU A 39 16.49 8.85 -28.87
N GLN A 40 17.76 9.16 -29.16
CA GLN A 40 18.64 8.23 -29.90
C GLN A 40 18.85 6.90 -29.17
N THR A 41 18.86 6.92 -27.84
CA THR A 41 18.98 5.73 -27.00
C THR A 41 17.66 4.94 -26.96
N ILE A 42 16.52 5.63 -26.95
CA ILE A 42 15.19 5.03 -27.07
C ILE A 42 15.04 4.32 -28.41
N ASP A 43 15.45 4.95 -29.52
CA ASP A 43 15.43 4.31 -30.86
C ASP A 43 16.34 3.08 -30.93
N ARG A 44 17.45 3.08 -30.20
CA ARG A 44 18.30 1.88 -30.07
C ARG A 44 17.60 0.80 -29.25
N PHE A 45 16.97 1.16 -28.14
CA PHE A 45 16.20 0.24 -27.32
C PHE A 45 15.07 -0.41 -28.11
N GLU A 46 14.27 0.36 -28.85
CA GLU A 46 13.15 -0.16 -29.66
C GLU A 46 13.61 -1.22 -30.68
N ARG A 47 14.77 -1.00 -31.32
CA ARG A 47 15.33 -1.92 -32.33
C ARG A 47 16.02 -3.14 -31.75
N ASP A 48 16.81 -2.95 -30.69
CA ASP A 48 17.80 -3.94 -30.24
C ASP A 48 17.38 -4.66 -28.93
N TYR A 49 16.29 -4.25 -28.29
CA TYR A 49 15.80 -4.90 -27.07
C TYR A 49 15.35 -6.35 -27.32
N CYS A 50 15.84 -7.27 -26.49
CA CYS A 50 15.38 -8.64 -26.43
C CYS A 50 15.35 -9.17 -24.99
N GLN A 51 14.46 -10.13 -24.72
CA GLN A 51 14.27 -10.71 -23.39
C GLN A 51 15.53 -11.35 -22.79
N ASP A 52 16.45 -11.83 -23.64
CA ASP A 52 17.69 -12.50 -23.20
C ASP A 52 18.82 -11.51 -22.85
N ARG A 53 18.63 -10.19 -23.07
CA ARG A 53 19.65 -9.16 -22.79
C ARG A 53 19.09 -8.01 -21.93
N VAL A 54 18.13 -8.28 -21.07
CA VAL A 54 17.53 -7.20 -20.25
C VAL A 54 18.48 -6.69 -19.17
N ILE A 55 19.31 -7.55 -18.58
CA ILE A 55 20.38 -7.13 -17.66
C ILE A 55 21.37 -6.18 -18.35
N TYR A 56 21.71 -6.41 -19.62
CA TYR A 56 22.55 -5.49 -20.38
C TYR A 56 21.90 -4.10 -20.47
N TRP A 57 20.60 -4.02 -20.75
CA TRP A 57 19.88 -2.75 -20.79
C TRP A 57 19.74 -2.10 -19.41
N TYR A 58 19.53 -2.90 -18.36
CA TYR A 58 19.46 -2.43 -16.99
C TYR A 58 20.78 -1.85 -16.49
N SER A 59 21.92 -2.42 -16.88
CA SER A 59 23.24 -1.95 -16.46
C SER A 59 23.78 -0.75 -17.26
N GLN A 60 23.11 -0.37 -18.36
CA GLN A 60 23.48 0.85 -19.08
C GLN A 60 23.09 2.09 -18.25
N PRO A 61 23.98 3.10 -18.14
CA PRO A 61 23.64 4.39 -17.54
C PRO A 61 22.78 5.21 -18.52
N CYS A 62 21.54 4.77 -18.74
CA CYS A 62 20.61 5.38 -19.67
C CYS A 62 19.22 5.57 -19.04
N PHE A 63 18.30 6.17 -19.82
CA PHE A 63 16.93 6.49 -19.39
C PHE A 63 16.23 5.29 -18.75
N PHE A 64 16.51 4.08 -19.21
CA PHE A 64 15.88 2.86 -18.76
C PHE A 64 16.17 2.56 -17.28
N PHE A 65 17.46 2.58 -16.89
CA PHE A 65 17.88 2.36 -15.52
C PHE A 65 17.34 3.46 -14.59
N GLU A 66 17.44 4.72 -15.03
CA GLU A 66 16.99 5.87 -14.25
C GLU A 66 15.47 5.83 -14.03
N LEU A 67 14.70 5.63 -15.10
CA LEU A 67 13.25 5.56 -15.07
C LEU A 67 12.77 4.41 -14.19
N LEU A 68 13.30 3.20 -14.38
CA LEU A 68 12.90 2.03 -13.61
C LEU A 68 13.17 2.22 -12.10
N ASN A 69 14.38 2.63 -11.74
CA ASN A 69 14.76 2.80 -10.34
C ASN A 69 14.04 3.99 -9.69
N ARG A 70 13.79 5.06 -10.44
CA ARG A 70 12.96 6.19 -10.00
C ARG A 70 11.55 5.71 -9.68
N SER A 71 10.90 5.01 -10.60
CA SER A 71 9.52 4.54 -10.46
C SER A 71 9.37 3.51 -9.34
N LEU A 72 10.33 2.62 -9.15
CA LEU A 72 10.36 1.69 -8.01
C LEU A 72 10.49 2.42 -6.66
N ARG A 73 11.26 3.52 -6.63
CA ARG A 73 11.47 4.32 -5.41
C ARG A 73 10.27 5.20 -5.08
N SER A 74 9.66 5.84 -6.08
CA SER A 74 8.48 6.69 -5.92
C SER A 74 7.17 5.89 -5.87
N GLN A 75 7.22 4.58 -6.12
CA GLN A 75 6.05 3.75 -6.35
C GLN A 75 5.12 4.35 -7.42
N ASP A 76 5.72 4.78 -8.53
CA ASP A 76 4.99 5.25 -9.70
C ASP A 76 4.41 4.03 -10.44
N ILE A 77 3.22 3.62 -10.00
CA ILE A 77 2.60 2.39 -10.48
C ILE A 77 2.27 2.48 -11.98
N GLU A 78 2.01 3.68 -12.52
CA GLU A 78 1.67 3.81 -13.93
C GLU A 78 2.86 3.42 -14.79
N ILE A 79 4.03 3.99 -14.46
CA ILE A 79 5.28 3.65 -15.14
C ILE A 79 5.65 2.19 -14.87
N LEU A 80 5.47 1.67 -13.65
CA LEU A 80 5.75 0.27 -13.34
C LEU A 80 4.90 -0.70 -14.16
N VAL A 81 3.61 -0.38 -14.38
CA VAL A 81 2.72 -1.17 -15.24
C VAL A 81 3.20 -1.15 -16.69
N ARG A 82 3.59 0.01 -17.23
CA ARG A 82 4.19 0.12 -18.57
C ARG A 82 5.51 -0.65 -18.69
N MET A 83 6.29 -0.70 -17.61
CA MET A 83 7.56 -1.42 -17.54
C MET A 83 7.42 -2.88 -17.09
N THR A 84 6.20 -3.44 -17.01
CA THR A 84 6.00 -4.79 -16.48
C THR A 84 6.73 -5.86 -17.30
N PHE A 85 6.71 -5.76 -18.63
CA PHE A 85 7.40 -6.71 -19.50
C PHE A 85 8.90 -6.77 -19.22
N VAL A 86 9.52 -5.60 -19.02
CA VAL A 86 10.91 -5.45 -18.60
C VAL A 86 11.14 -6.08 -17.23
N LEU A 87 10.29 -5.76 -16.24
CA LEU A 87 10.41 -6.28 -14.88
C LEU A 87 10.37 -7.81 -14.88
N ARG A 88 9.46 -8.40 -15.65
CA ARG A 88 9.33 -9.85 -15.79
C ARG A 88 10.54 -10.46 -16.47
N HIS A 89 11.04 -9.86 -17.55
CA HIS A 89 12.23 -10.38 -18.25
C HIS A 89 13.48 -10.28 -17.38
N LEU A 90 13.68 -9.15 -16.69
CA LEU A 90 14.78 -8.95 -15.76
C LEU A 90 14.71 -9.96 -14.62
N HIS A 91 13.52 -10.16 -14.03
CA HIS A 91 13.31 -11.16 -12.99
C HIS A 91 13.63 -12.58 -13.46
N LYS A 92 13.08 -13.01 -14.60
CA LYS A 92 13.33 -14.34 -15.18
C LYS A 92 14.80 -14.56 -15.52
N GLN A 93 15.48 -13.53 -16.03
CA GLN A 93 16.90 -13.62 -16.33
C GLN A 93 17.74 -13.77 -15.06
N ILE A 94 17.39 -13.04 -13.99
CA ILE A 94 18.02 -13.19 -12.68
C ILE A 94 17.78 -14.60 -12.11
N GLU A 95 16.54 -15.11 -12.16
CA GLU A 95 16.22 -16.48 -11.73
C GLU A 95 16.97 -17.55 -12.52
N HIS A 96 17.09 -17.37 -13.83
CA HIS A 96 17.83 -18.27 -14.69
C HIS A 96 19.30 -18.36 -14.24
N PHE A 97 19.96 -17.22 -14.04
CA PHE A 97 21.35 -17.19 -13.55
C PHE A 97 21.48 -17.73 -12.12
N HIS A 98 20.53 -17.42 -11.24
CA HIS A 98 20.48 -17.94 -9.88
C HIS A 98 20.48 -19.48 -9.88
N SER A 99 19.59 -20.10 -10.66
CA SER A 99 19.46 -21.56 -10.73
C SER A 99 20.73 -22.28 -11.19
N ASN A 100 21.51 -21.63 -12.06
CA ASN A 100 22.80 -22.14 -12.53
C ASN A 100 23.87 -22.13 -11.42
N THR A 101 23.79 -21.22 -10.44
CA THR A 101 24.77 -21.16 -9.33
C THR A 101 24.57 -22.25 -8.28
N ILE A 102 23.31 -22.67 -8.02
CA ILE A 102 22.94 -23.70 -7.03
C ILE A 102 23.54 -25.08 -7.37
N SER A 103 23.81 -25.33 -8.65
CA SER A 103 24.32 -26.61 -9.15
C SER A 103 25.82 -26.84 -8.86
N SER A 104 26.53 -25.85 -8.32
CA SER A 104 27.96 -25.91 -8.03
C SER A 104 28.19 -26.08 -6.53
N GLY A 105 28.85 -27.17 -6.10
CA GLY A 105 29.10 -27.56 -4.69
C GLY A 105 30.00 -26.62 -3.89
N SER A 106 29.67 -25.33 -3.90
CA SER A 106 30.31 -24.19 -3.27
C SER A 106 29.74 -23.94 -1.86
N PRO A 107 30.33 -23.02 -1.06
CA PRO A 107 29.82 -22.71 0.28
C PRO A 107 28.31 -22.38 0.23
N THR A 108 27.54 -22.90 1.19
CA THR A 108 26.08 -22.69 1.25
C THR A 108 25.71 -21.23 1.39
N CYS A 109 26.56 -20.43 2.04
CA CYS A 109 26.37 -18.99 2.19
C CYS A 109 27.58 -18.20 1.68
N PHE A 110 27.34 -16.96 1.26
CA PHE A 110 28.38 -15.99 0.88
C PHE A 110 27.99 -14.59 1.37
N HIS A 111 28.97 -13.68 1.40
CA HIS A 111 28.77 -12.29 1.83
C HIS A 111 28.73 -11.37 0.63
N VAL A 112 27.80 -10.41 0.69
CA VAL A 112 27.78 -9.27 -0.22
C VAL A 112 27.60 -7.98 0.58
N TYR A 113 28.12 -6.90 0.04
CA TYR A 113 28.19 -5.61 0.69
C TYR A 113 27.50 -4.54 -0.14
N ARG A 114 26.88 -3.58 0.55
CA ARG A 114 26.31 -2.38 -0.06
C ARG A 114 26.52 -1.17 0.83
N GLY A 115 27.20 -0.16 0.31
CA GLY A 115 27.31 1.14 0.94
C GLY A 115 26.27 2.12 0.41
N GLN A 116 25.68 2.92 1.28
CA GLN A 116 24.87 4.06 0.88
C GLN A 116 24.80 5.12 1.99
N GLY A 117 24.74 6.39 1.59
CA GLY A 117 24.28 7.46 2.47
C GLY A 117 22.76 7.44 2.58
N MET A 118 22.23 7.58 3.80
CA MET A 118 20.79 7.62 4.08
C MET A 118 20.44 8.83 4.94
N ASP A 119 19.25 9.41 4.79
CA ASP A 119 18.83 10.51 5.66
C ASP A 119 18.80 10.07 7.13
N ARG A 120 19.27 10.95 8.04
CA ARG A 120 19.39 10.61 9.46
C ARG A 120 18.05 10.28 10.11
N LYS A 121 16.98 11.02 9.80
CA LYS A 121 15.65 10.74 10.34
C LYS A 121 15.11 9.42 9.81
N GLU A 122 15.38 9.13 8.54
CA GLU A 122 15.06 7.83 7.95
C GLU A 122 15.81 6.70 8.67
N PHE A 123 17.10 6.88 8.98
CA PHE A 123 17.91 5.88 9.69
C PHE A 123 17.42 5.63 11.11
N ASP A 124 17.21 6.70 11.87
CA ASP A 124 16.73 6.62 13.24
C ASP A 124 15.35 5.93 13.32
N SER A 125 14.46 6.21 12.36
CA SER A 125 13.11 5.65 12.35
C SER A 125 13.03 4.22 11.81
N LYS A 126 13.78 3.89 10.74
CA LYS A 126 13.67 2.62 10.03
C LYS A 126 14.70 1.57 10.42
N ILE A 127 15.87 1.97 10.94
CA ILE A 127 16.99 1.04 11.16
C ILE A 127 17.48 1.05 12.61
N ARG A 128 17.93 2.20 13.15
CA ARG A 128 18.84 2.29 14.32
C ARG A 128 18.52 1.37 15.51
N ASN A 129 17.25 1.19 15.85
CA ASN A 129 16.80 0.36 16.98
C ASN A 129 15.85 -0.77 16.55
N LYS A 130 16.04 -1.31 15.34
CA LYS A 130 15.16 -2.32 14.73
C LYS A 130 15.83 -3.70 14.60
N VAL A 131 16.76 -4.03 15.49
CA VAL A 131 17.36 -5.38 15.56
C VAL A 131 16.25 -6.43 15.71
N GLY A 132 16.34 -7.50 14.92
CA GLY A 132 15.30 -8.52 14.79
C GLY A 132 14.13 -8.12 13.88
N GLY A 133 14.09 -6.89 13.36
CA GLY A 133 13.09 -6.41 12.41
C GLY A 133 13.37 -6.81 10.96
N LEU A 134 12.43 -6.46 10.08
CA LEU A 134 12.52 -6.68 8.63
C LEU A 134 12.92 -5.39 7.91
N LEU A 135 13.84 -5.49 6.97
CA LEU A 135 14.26 -4.42 6.05
C LEU A 135 14.05 -4.88 4.61
N SER A 136 13.30 -4.10 3.83
CA SER A 136 13.05 -4.39 2.42
C SER A 136 13.72 -3.37 1.51
N PHE A 137 14.41 -3.84 0.47
CA PHE A 137 14.88 -3.00 -0.63
C PHE A 137 13.87 -3.06 -1.76
N ASN A 138 13.20 -1.94 -2.06
CA ASN A 138 12.12 -1.90 -3.04
C ASN A 138 12.62 -1.99 -4.50
N SER A 139 13.83 -1.51 -4.77
CA SER A 139 14.46 -1.60 -6.08
C SER A 139 15.24 -2.91 -6.23
N PHE A 140 15.74 -3.19 -7.43
CA PHE A 140 16.78 -4.21 -7.60
C PHE A 140 18.00 -3.81 -6.78
N LEU A 141 18.54 -4.76 -6.02
CA LEU A 141 19.61 -4.48 -5.07
C LEU A 141 20.96 -4.80 -5.71
N SER A 142 21.67 -3.75 -6.11
CA SER A 142 23.08 -3.82 -6.50
C SER A 142 23.95 -3.98 -5.25
N THR A 143 24.84 -4.97 -5.27
CA THR A 143 25.78 -5.32 -4.19
C THR A 143 27.11 -5.84 -4.77
N SER A 144 28.16 -5.93 -3.95
CA SER A 144 29.45 -6.52 -4.36
C SER A 144 29.96 -7.52 -3.33
N GLU A 145 30.67 -8.56 -3.77
CA GLU A 145 31.42 -9.46 -2.86
C GLU A 145 32.65 -8.77 -2.25
N ASN A 146 33.07 -7.63 -2.81
CA ASN A 146 34.20 -6.85 -2.32
C ASN A 146 33.73 -5.67 -1.45
N ALA A 147 33.97 -5.75 -0.14
CA ALA A 147 33.60 -4.70 0.81
C ALA A 147 34.19 -3.33 0.46
N ALA A 148 35.41 -3.27 -0.08
CA ALA A 148 36.07 -2.01 -0.44
C ALA A 148 35.32 -1.26 -1.57
N VAL A 149 34.67 -2.00 -2.48
CA VAL A 149 33.82 -1.40 -3.52
C VAL A 149 32.60 -0.75 -2.90
N ALA A 150 31.97 -1.42 -1.94
CA ALA A 150 30.79 -0.90 -1.24
C ALA A 150 31.10 0.35 -0.40
N GLU A 151 32.28 0.40 0.24
CA GLU A 151 32.71 1.54 1.06
C GLU A 151 32.80 2.86 0.28
N ILE A 152 33.09 2.81 -1.02
CA ILE A 152 33.13 4.01 -1.90
C ILE A 152 31.77 4.73 -1.92
N PHE A 153 30.67 3.99 -1.78
CA PHE A 153 29.30 4.53 -1.86
C PHE A 153 28.73 5.02 -0.52
N VAL A 154 29.49 4.84 0.57
CA VAL A 154 29.09 5.23 1.94
C VAL A 154 29.24 6.74 2.16
N LEU A 155 30.22 7.37 1.51
CA LEU A 155 30.58 8.77 1.74
C LEU A 155 29.75 9.71 0.85
N ARG A 156 28.80 10.42 1.46
CA ARG A 156 28.19 11.63 0.88
C ARG A 156 28.59 12.85 1.69
N ASN A 157 28.94 13.94 1.01
CA ASN A 157 29.15 15.26 1.62
C ASN A 157 27.80 15.91 2.00
N ASP A 158 26.98 15.20 2.78
CA ASP A 158 25.71 15.71 3.29
C ASP A 158 25.67 15.57 4.82
N PRO A 159 25.68 16.69 5.57
CA PRO A 159 25.67 16.67 7.03
C PRO A 159 24.40 16.06 7.65
N ASN A 160 23.30 15.97 6.88
CA ASN A 160 22.07 15.32 7.33
C ASN A 160 22.01 13.83 6.99
N SER A 161 23.04 13.30 6.30
CA SER A 161 23.12 11.88 5.96
C SER A 161 23.90 11.08 7.00
N VAL A 162 23.59 9.79 7.07
CA VAL A 162 24.30 8.78 7.84
C VAL A 162 24.89 7.80 6.84
N ALA A 163 26.18 7.57 6.98
CA ALA A 163 26.93 6.56 6.26
C ALA A 163 26.51 5.17 6.74
N VAL A 164 25.95 4.32 5.87
CA VAL A 164 25.53 2.96 6.22
C VAL A 164 26.19 1.95 5.29
N LEU A 165 26.87 0.97 5.88
CA LEU A 165 27.38 -0.22 5.21
C LEU A 165 26.52 -1.42 5.59
N PHE A 166 25.82 -1.98 4.62
CA PHE A 166 25.11 -3.24 4.77
C PHE A 166 26.04 -4.40 4.48
N ASP A 167 26.18 -5.31 5.44
CA ASP A 167 26.84 -6.61 5.29
C ASP A 167 25.75 -7.68 5.25
N ILE A 168 25.62 -8.35 4.11
CA ILE A 168 24.49 -9.21 3.80
C ILE A 168 24.98 -10.64 3.64
N ILE A 169 24.48 -11.52 4.50
CA ILE A 169 24.69 -12.97 4.41
C ILE A 169 23.60 -13.57 3.54
N VAL A 170 24.02 -14.20 2.44
CA VAL A 170 23.15 -14.75 1.41
C VAL A 170 23.27 -16.27 1.43
N ASP A 171 22.15 -16.96 1.64
CA ASP A 171 22.05 -18.41 1.51
C ASP A 171 21.68 -18.77 0.06
N LYS A 172 22.54 -19.54 -0.61
CA LYS A 172 22.37 -19.93 -2.02
C LYS A 172 21.18 -20.84 -2.25
N SER A 173 20.74 -21.58 -1.23
CA SER A 173 19.65 -22.55 -1.34
C SER A 173 18.27 -21.92 -1.43
N MET A 174 18.16 -20.62 -1.13
CA MET A 174 16.89 -19.92 -1.09
C MET A 174 16.42 -19.50 -2.49
N SER A 175 15.19 -19.88 -2.84
CA SER A 175 14.55 -19.61 -4.13
C SER A 175 13.90 -18.23 -4.22
N ARG A 176 13.26 -17.75 -3.15
CA ARG A 176 12.37 -16.57 -3.19
C ARG A 176 13.07 -15.22 -3.42
N CYS A 177 14.39 -15.16 -3.25
CA CYS A 177 15.18 -13.95 -3.42
C CYS A 177 16.30 -14.20 -4.43
N PRO A 178 15.97 -14.39 -5.71
CA PRO A 178 16.95 -14.75 -6.73
C PRO A 178 17.91 -13.58 -6.97
N TYR A 179 19.17 -13.92 -7.23
CA TYR A 179 20.23 -12.97 -7.55
C TYR A 179 21.05 -13.47 -8.74
N ALA A 180 21.76 -12.54 -9.39
CA ALA A 180 22.63 -12.85 -10.52
C ALA A 180 23.93 -12.08 -10.43
N SER A 181 25.04 -12.73 -10.81
CA SER A 181 26.30 -12.05 -11.08
C SER A 181 26.26 -11.40 -12.45
N LEU A 182 26.68 -10.13 -12.52
CA LEU A 182 26.61 -9.32 -13.75
C LEU A 182 27.86 -9.41 -14.63
N THR A 183 28.94 -10.06 -14.16
CA THR A 183 30.31 -10.03 -14.73
C THR A 183 30.44 -10.35 -16.21
N HIS A 184 29.49 -11.09 -16.80
CA HIS A 184 29.50 -11.43 -18.23
C HIS A 184 28.25 -11.01 -19.00
N ASN A 185 27.29 -10.37 -18.33
CA ASN A 185 25.99 -10.02 -18.91
C ASN A 185 25.68 -8.52 -18.86
N SER A 186 26.55 -7.75 -18.20
CA SER A 186 26.46 -6.31 -18.08
C SER A 186 26.85 -5.56 -19.36
N ALA A 187 26.34 -4.34 -19.45
CA ALA A 187 26.85 -3.26 -20.28
C ALA A 187 28.28 -2.83 -19.98
N ILE A 188 28.67 -2.92 -18.70
CA ILE A 188 29.95 -2.46 -18.19
C ILE A 188 30.92 -3.63 -18.21
N ALA A 189 32.08 -3.42 -18.83
CA ALA A 189 33.14 -4.42 -18.84
C ALA A 189 33.68 -4.62 -17.42
N ASP A 190 33.90 -5.88 -17.02
CA ASP A 190 34.44 -6.28 -15.72
C ASP A 190 33.56 -5.87 -14.51
N GLU A 191 32.24 -5.87 -14.66
CA GLU A 191 31.31 -5.57 -13.56
C GLU A 191 31.19 -6.73 -12.55
N GLU A 192 31.86 -6.61 -11.41
CA GLU A 192 31.78 -7.56 -10.28
C GLU A 192 30.60 -7.24 -9.34
N GLU A 193 29.40 -7.11 -9.92
CA GLU A 193 28.16 -6.85 -9.20
C GLU A 193 27.32 -8.13 -9.03
N ILE A 194 26.73 -8.28 -7.84
CA ILE A 194 25.64 -9.21 -7.56
C ILE A 194 24.34 -8.40 -7.48
N LEU A 195 23.44 -8.66 -8.42
CA LEU A 195 22.14 -8.00 -8.54
C LEU A 195 21.04 -8.90 -7.99
N PHE A 196 20.34 -8.45 -6.94
CA PHE A 196 19.15 -9.13 -6.46
C PHE A 196 17.90 -8.60 -7.16
N SER A 197 16.93 -9.50 -7.31
CA SER A 197 15.59 -9.16 -7.72
C SER A 197 14.94 -8.08 -6.83
N MET A 198 14.04 -7.27 -7.41
CA MET A 198 13.28 -6.24 -6.68
C MET A 198 12.55 -6.79 -5.45
N HIS A 199 12.30 -5.94 -4.46
CA HIS A 199 11.61 -6.29 -3.19
C HIS A 199 12.25 -7.44 -2.41
N SER A 200 13.59 -7.43 -2.36
CA SER A 200 14.35 -8.32 -1.51
C SER A 200 14.20 -7.91 -0.04
N VAL A 201 13.83 -8.87 0.82
CA VAL A 201 13.58 -8.65 2.26
C VAL A 201 14.66 -9.36 3.08
N PHE A 202 15.20 -8.64 4.05
CA PHE A 202 16.27 -9.09 4.93
C PHE A 202 15.87 -8.87 6.39
N ARG A 203 16.40 -9.71 7.27
CA ARG A 203 16.27 -9.56 8.71
C ARG A 203 17.51 -8.86 9.26
N ILE A 204 17.29 -7.85 10.11
CA ILE A 204 18.36 -7.11 10.76
C ILE A 204 18.89 -7.96 11.93
N GLN A 205 20.16 -8.36 11.87
CA GLN A 205 20.80 -9.20 12.89
C GLN A 205 21.52 -8.38 13.95
N SER A 206 22.34 -7.42 13.53
CA SER A 206 22.96 -6.45 14.43
C SER A 206 23.16 -5.12 13.72
N ILE A 207 23.31 -4.07 14.53
CA ILE A 207 23.57 -2.71 14.11
C ILE A 207 24.70 -2.19 14.99
N GLU A 208 25.79 -1.77 14.36
CA GLU A 208 27.02 -1.36 15.04
C GLU A 208 27.45 0.02 14.51
N GLU A 209 27.77 0.93 15.42
CA GLU A 209 28.35 2.23 15.08
C GLU A 209 29.88 2.10 15.09
N ASN A 210 30.52 2.50 13.99
CA ASN A 210 31.96 2.62 13.92
C ASN A 210 32.38 3.94 14.59
N MET A 211 33.12 3.82 15.68
CA MET A 211 33.52 4.97 16.51
C MET A 211 34.56 5.87 15.83
N ASP A 212 35.27 5.35 14.82
CA ASP A 212 36.37 6.08 14.16
C ASP A 212 35.88 7.08 13.10
N ASP A 213 34.82 6.74 12.37
CA ASP A 213 34.28 7.56 11.27
C ASP A 213 32.78 7.89 11.41
N GLY A 214 32.11 7.38 12.44
CA GLY A 214 30.67 7.58 12.68
C GLY A 214 29.76 6.86 11.66
N SER A 215 30.32 5.95 10.86
CA SER A 215 29.55 5.10 9.95
C SER A 215 28.83 3.99 10.71
N TRP A 216 27.76 3.46 10.14
CA TRP A 216 26.98 2.38 10.73
C TRP A 216 27.12 1.11 9.89
N ARG A 217 27.47 0.00 10.54
CA ARG A 217 27.43 -1.33 9.95
C ARG A 217 26.13 -2.01 10.34
N VAL A 218 25.39 -2.49 9.34
CA VAL A 218 24.12 -3.17 9.53
C VAL A 218 24.23 -4.58 8.95
N ASN A 219 24.22 -5.57 9.84
CA ASN A 219 24.32 -6.98 9.46
C ASN A 219 22.93 -7.51 9.12
N LEU A 220 22.79 -8.06 7.91
CA LEU A 220 21.55 -8.53 7.33
C LEU A 220 21.65 -10.00 6.96
N THR A 221 20.56 -10.73 7.14
CA THR A 221 20.40 -12.10 6.61
C THR A 221 19.14 -12.19 5.78
N MET A 222 19.19 -12.92 4.68
CA MET A 222 18.03 -13.12 3.81
C MET A 222 16.87 -13.81 4.55
N THR A 223 15.64 -13.32 4.39
CA THR A 223 14.48 -13.88 5.10
C THR A 223 13.95 -15.16 4.46
N HIS A 224 13.74 -16.20 5.27
CA HIS A 224 13.24 -17.48 4.80
C HIS A 224 11.78 -17.40 4.31
N GLU A 225 11.40 -18.31 3.41
CA GLU A 225 10.04 -18.36 2.85
C GLU A 225 8.94 -18.52 3.90
N ASN A 226 9.26 -19.07 5.07
CA ASN A 226 8.33 -19.36 6.17
C ASN A 226 8.41 -18.32 7.29
N ASP A 227 8.95 -17.13 7.02
CA ASP A 227 9.05 -16.06 8.01
C ASP A 227 7.65 -15.62 8.47
N GLN A 228 7.31 -15.94 9.73
CA GLN A 228 5.98 -15.73 10.29
C GLN A 228 5.57 -14.24 10.30
N GLN A 229 6.53 -13.32 10.49
CA GLN A 229 6.23 -11.89 10.49
C GLN A 229 5.91 -11.42 9.07
N LEU A 230 6.65 -11.89 8.07
CA LEU A 230 6.38 -11.54 6.67
C LEU A 230 5.02 -12.08 6.20
N HIS A 231 4.68 -13.33 6.56
CA HIS A 231 3.38 -13.94 6.27
C HIS A 231 2.24 -13.20 6.95
N ALA A 232 2.34 -12.95 8.26
CA ALA A 232 1.31 -12.23 9.01
C ALA A 232 1.00 -10.85 8.41
N LEU A 233 2.02 -10.14 7.90
CA LEU A 233 1.84 -8.85 7.23
C LEU A 233 1.13 -9.01 5.88
N THR A 234 1.48 -10.02 5.08
CA THR A 234 1.04 -10.08 3.68
C THR A 234 -0.25 -10.88 3.46
N ASP A 235 -0.55 -11.87 4.30
CA ASP A 235 -1.61 -12.87 4.04
C ASP A 235 -3.03 -12.29 4.10
N HIS A 236 -3.28 -11.39 5.04
CA HIS A 236 -4.57 -10.71 5.12
C HIS A 236 -4.86 -9.93 3.83
N ILE A 237 -3.86 -9.23 3.29
CA ILE A 237 -4.01 -8.47 2.05
C ILE A 237 -4.10 -9.43 0.87
N ARG A 238 -3.29 -10.50 0.79
CA ARG A 238 -3.39 -11.51 -0.27
C ARG A 238 -4.82 -12.00 -0.43
N LYS A 239 -5.47 -12.34 0.67
CA LYS A 239 -6.87 -12.79 0.69
C LYS A 239 -7.84 -11.73 0.16
N ARG A 240 -7.61 -10.45 0.50
CA ARG A 240 -8.45 -9.32 0.03
C ARG A 240 -8.25 -9.00 -1.45
N ILE A 241 -7.05 -9.21 -1.97
CA ILE A 241 -6.72 -8.91 -3.38
C ILE A 241 -6.90 -10.11 -4.31
N GLU A 242 -7.46 -11.23 -3.85
CA GLU A 242 -7.69 -12.40 -4.69
C GLU A 242 -8.51 -12.05 -5.94
N GLY A 243 -8.11 -12.64 -7.07
CA GLY A 243 -8.72 -12.38 -8.36
C GLY A 243 -8.34 -13.47 -9.37
N PRO A 244 -9.17 -13.70 -10.40
CA PRO A 244 -8.95 -14.76 -11.37
C PRO A 244 -7.78 -14.48 -12.33
N THR A 245 -7.35 -13.22 -12.45
CA THR A 245 -6.22 -12.80 -13.30
C THR A 245 -5.31 -11.86 -12.52
N GLY A 246 -4.05 -11.71 -12.96
CA GLY A 246 -3.13 -10.72 -12.40
C GLY A 246 -3.70 -9.29 -12.47
N TRP A 247 -4.44 -8.95 -13.53
CA TRP A 247 -5.09 -7.64 -13.66
C TRP A 247 -6.14 -7.39 -12.59
N ASN A 248 -6.97 -8.39 -12.25
CA ASN A 248 -7.94 -8.25 -11.16
C ASN A 248 -7.26 -8.12 -9.79
N ARG A 249 -6.16 -8.84 -9.59
CA ARG A 249 -5.36 -8.70 -8.38
C ARG A 249 -4.75 -7.30 -8.29
N LEU A 250 -4.27 -6.74 -9.40
CA LEU A 250 -3.75 -5.37 -9.48
C LEU A 250 -4.83 -4.35 -9.16
N GLU A 251 -6.01 -4.47 -9.78
CA GLU A 251 -7.18 -3.61 -9.49
C GLU A 251 -7.48 -3.61 -7.99
N ASN A 252 -7.62 -4.78 -7.38
CA ASN A 252 -7.90 -4.90 -5.94
C ASN A 252 -6.77 -4.34 -5.07
N LEU A 253 -5.50 -4.58 -5.43
CA LEU A 253 -4.37 -4.00 -4.71
C LEU A 253 -4.38 -2.48 -4.76
N LEU A 254 -4.67 -1.90 -5.93
CA LEU A 254 -4.73 -0.46 -6.10
C LEU A 254 -5.93 0.16 -5.37
N MET A 255 -7.04 -0.56 -5.29
CA MET A 255 -8.16 -0.20 -4.42
C MET A 255 -7.70 -0.15 -2.95
N GLU A 256 -7.02 -1.20 -2.46
CA GLU A 256 -6.47 -1.22 -1.09
C GLU A 256 -5.46 -0.10 -0.81
N MET A 257 -4.71 0.33 -1.84
CA MET A 257 -3.75 1.43 -1.73
C MET A 257 -4.38 2.82 -1.89
N GLY A 258 -5.70 2.91 -2.12
CA GLY A 258 -6.41 4.18 -2.34
C GLY A 258 -6.09 4.86 -3.67
N LYS A 259 -5.59 4.12 -4.67
CA LYS A 259 -5.18 4.65 -5.99
C LYS A 259 -6.34 4.67 -6.98
N TRP A 260 -7.50 5.16 -6.56
CA TRP A 260 -8.79 5.09 -7.28
C TRP A 260 -8.75 5.62 -8.72
N LYS A 261 -8.07 6.75 -8.94
CA LYS A 261 -7.94 7.38 -10.26
C LYS A 261 -7.23 6.49 -11.29
N MET A 262 -6.33 5.62 -10.83
CA MET A 262 -5.64 4.66 -11.69
C MET A 262 -6.49 3.41 -11.96
N VAL A 263 -7.32 3.00 -10.99
CA VAL A 263 -8.18 1.81 -11.14
C VAL A 263 -9.31 2.07 -12.13
N LYS A 264 -9.88 3.28 -12.12
CA LYS A 264 -11.01 3.67 -12.99
C LYS A 264 -10.85 3.23 -14.46
N PRO A 265 -9.80 3.64 -15.19
CA PRO A 265 -9.65 3.26 -16.60
C PRO A 265 -9.46 1.74 -16.81
N LEU A 266 -8.85 1.02 -15.86
CA LEU A 266 -8.70 -0.44 -15.95
C LEU A 266 -10.07 -1.13 -15.92
N ILE A 267 -10.94 -0.70 -15.00
CA ILE A 267 -12.31 -1.23 -14.89
C ILE A 267 -13.17 -0.81 -16.09
N GLU A 268 -12.98 0.39 -16.65
CA GLU A 268 -13.68 0.84 -17.86
C GLU A 268 -13.34 -0.03 -19.09
N VAL A 269 -12.06 -0.41 -19.25
CA VAL A 269 -11.63 -1.37 -20.28
C VAL A 269 -12.27 -2.74 -20.06
N SER A 270 -12.23 -3.26 -18.83
CA SER A 270 -12.86 -4.54 -18.45
C SER A 270 -14.39 -4.53 -18.67
N LEU A 271 -15.04 -3.39 -18.42
CA LEU A 271 -16.46 -3.20 -18.70
C LEU A 271 -16.72 -3.22 -20.21
N ALA A 272 -15.93 -2.48 -20.99
CA ALA A 272 -16.06 -2.40 -22.45
C ALA A 272 -15.87 -3.76 -23.14
N SER A 273 -14.93 -4.59 -22.66
CA SER A 273 -14.78 -5.96 -23.16
C SER A 273 -15.98 -6.83 -22.80
N SER A 274 -16.53 -6.67 -21.59
CA SER A 274 -17.69 -7.43 -21.13
C SER A 274 -19.00 -7.09 -21.84
N LEU A 275 -19.11 -5.95 -22.53
CA LEU A 275 -20.27 -5.63 -23.38
C LEU A 275 -20.39 -6.58 -24.58
N ARG A 276 -19.30 -7.24 -24.97
CA ARG A 276 -19.27 -8.22 -26.08
C ARG A 276 -19.75 -9.60 -25.63
N ASP A 277 -19.60 -9.90 -24.35
CA ASP A 277 -20.05 -11.15 -23.74
C ASP A 277 -21.48 -10.90 -23.20
N GLU A 278 -22.48 -11.70 -23.55
CA GLU A 278 -23.87 -11.54 -23.04
C GLU A 278 -24.03 -11.78 -21.51
N CYS A 279 -22.95 -11.68 -20.74
CA CYS A 279 -22.92 -11.90 -19.30
C CYS A 279 -23.34 -10.64 -18.52
N HIS A 280 -24.63 -10.53 -18.19
CA HIS A 280 -25.16 -9.46 -17.33
C HIS A 280 -24.48 -9.39 -15.95
N ARG A 281 -24.06 -10.53 -15.38
CA ARG A 281 -23.44 -10.59 -14.05
C ARG A 281 -22.09 -9.86 -13.99
N LYS A 282 -21.22 -10.04 -14.99
CA LYS A 282 -19.92 -9.35 -15.05
C LYS A 282 -20.11 -7.84 -15.20
N ARG A 283 -21.02 -7.42 -16.08
CA ARG A 283 -21.36 -6.01 -16.27
C ARG A 283 -21.88 -5.37 -14.98
N ALA A 284 -22.81 -6.02 -14.28
CA ALA A 284 -23.32 -5.54 -13.00
C ALA A 284 -22.19 -5.34 -11.97
N TYR A 285 -21.23 -6.28 -11.92
CA TYR A 285 -20.06 -6.17 -11.05
C TYR A 285 -19.18 -4.96 -11.42
N PHE A 286 -18.83 -4.76 -12.69
CA PHE A 286 -17.99 -3.63 -13.10
C PHE A 286 -18.67 -2.28 -12.87
N HIS A 287 -19.97 -2.15 -13.17
CA HIS A 287 -20.73 -0.96 -12.82
C HIS A 287 -20.75 -0.69 -11.31
N HIS A 288 -20.89 -1.73 -10.47
CA HIS A 288 -20.78 -1.54 -9.02
C HIS A 288 -19.40 -1.02 -8.60
N GLN A 289 -18.32 -1.57 -9.16
CA GLN A 289 -16.95 -1.10 -8.89
C GLN A 289 -16.75 0.34 -9.34
N LEU A 290 -17.22 0.72 -10.53
CA LEU A 290 -17.16 2.11 -11.00
C LEU A 290 -18.00 3.03 -10.11
N GLY A 291 -19.13 2.56 -9.57
CA GLY A 291 -19.89 3.29 -8.55
C GLY A 291 -19.03 3.65 -7.34
N VAL A 292 -18.37 2.64 -6.76
CA VAL A 292 -17.46 2.81 -5.60
C VAL A 292 -16.30 3.76 -5.94
N ILE A 293 -15.64 3.53 -7.08
CA ILE A 293 -14.47 4.32 -7.50
C ILE A 293 -14.84 5.78 -7.73
N ASN A 294 -15.94 6.07 -8.42
CA ASN A 294 -16.35 7.44 -8.67
C ASN A 294 -16.77 8.14 -7.37
N ALA A 295 -17.42 7.44 -6.44
CA ALA A 295 -17.72 8.00 -5.11
C ALA A 295 -16.44 8.39 -4.37
N MET A 296 -15.42 7.52 -4.37
CA MET A 296 -14.12 7.79 -3.74
C MET A 296 -13.33 8.92 -4.42
N ILE A 297 -13.52 9.15 -5.72
CA ILE A 297 -12.92 10.26 -6.47
C ILE A 297 -13.67 11.58 -6.21
N GLY A 298 -14.92 11.51 -5.74
CA GLY A 298 -15.82 12.66 -5.55
C GLY A 298 -16.71 12.96 -6.76
N ASP A 299 -16.73 12.10 -7.78
CA ASP A 299 -17.67 12.18 -8.90
C ASP A 299 -18.97 11.45 -8.56
N TYR A 300 -19.70 12.02 -7.60
CA TYR A 300 -20.89 11.40 -7.02
C TYR A 300 -22.02 11.20 -8.05
N ALA A 301 -22.09 12.03 -9.09
CA ALA A 301 -23.08 11.89 -10.15
C ALA A 301 -22.85 10.61 -10.96
N MET A 302 -21.62 10.39 -11.43
CA MET A 302 -21.25 9.16 -12.13
C MET A 302 -21.33 7.93 -11.23
N ALA A 303 -21.01 8.09 -9.94
CA ALA A 303 -21.15 7.01 -8.97
C ALA A 303 -22.58 6.48 -8.91
N ILE A 304 -23.57 7.37 -8.74
CA ILE A 304 -24.98 7.01 -8.69
C ILE A 304 -25.46 6.41 -10.02
N GLU A 305 -25.00 6.95 -11.16
CA GLU A 305 -25.35 6.40 -12.48
C GLU A 305 -24.91 4.94 -12.61
N HIS A 306 -23.64 4.65 -12.31
CA HIS A 306 -23.15 3.29 -12.37
C HIS A 306 -23.78 2.36 -11.34
N TYR A 307 -24.11 2.85 -10.14
CA TYR A 307 -24.89 2.05 -9.19
C TYR A 307 -26.27 1.68 -9.74
N LYS A 308 -26.96 2.61 -10.41
CA LYS A 308 -28.26 2.35 -11.06
C LYS A 308 -28.13 1.35 -12.21
N GLU A 309 -27.10 1.46 -13.04
CA GLU A 309 -26.82 0.49 -14.10
C GLU A 309 -26.55 -0.91 -13.51
N SER A 310 -25.76 -0.98 -12.44
CA SER A 310 -25.51 -2.23 -11.71
C SER A 310 -26.80 -2.84 -11.17
N LEU A 311 -27.67 -2.01 -10.57
CA LEU A 311 -28.96 -2.43 -10.02
C LEU A 311 -29.87 -3.01 -11.12
N ALA A 312 -29.95 -2.35 -12.28
CA ALA A 312 -30.78 -2.77 -13.41
C ALA A 312 -30.33 -4.12 -14.01
N LEU A 313 -29.05 -4.46 -13.88
CA LEU A 313 -28.47 -5.69 -14.41
C LEU A 313 -28.53 -6.87 -13.43
N LYS A 314 -28.84 -6.62 -12.16
CA LYS A 314 -28.78 -7.65 -11.10
C LYS A 314 -30.08 -8.45 -11.03
N SER A 315 -29.95 -9.73 -10.70
CA SER A 315 -31.12 -10.59 -10.47
C SER A 315 -31.86 -10.13 -9.21
N PRO A 316 -33.20 -10.10 -9.20
CA PRO A 316 -33.99 -9.86 -7.99
C PRO A 316 -33.69 -10.83 -6.84
N THR A 317 -33.13 -11.99 -7.15
CA THR A 317 -32.74 -13.01 -6.16
C THR A 317 -31.38 -12.75 -5.50
N ASP A 318 -30.57 -11.82 -6.03
CA ASP A 318 -29.26 -11.47 -5.48
C ASP A 318 -29.40 -10.40 -4.39
N LEU A 319 -30.09 -10.76 -3.30
CA LEU A 319 -30.43 -9.83 -2.22
C LEU A 319 -29.19 -9.17 -1.61
N LEU A 320 -28.11 -9.93 -1.40
CA LEU A 320 -26.85 -9.39 -0.89
C LEU A 320 -26.27 -8.37 -1.87
N GLY A 321 -26.22 -8.72 -3.14
CA GLY A 321 -25.71 -7.84 -4.15
C GLY A 321 -26.53 -6.56 -4.33
N LEU A 322 -27.85 -6.62 -4.20
CA LEU A 322 -28.73 -5.45 -4.22
C LEU A 322 -28.48 -4.57 -2.97
N ALA A 323 -28.36 -5.18 -1.79
CA ALA A 323 -28.09 -4.46 -0.56
C ALA A 323 -26.76 -3.68 -0.59
N LEU A 324 -25.70 -4.27 -1.16
CA LEU A 324 -24.41 -3.59 -1.32
C LEU A 324 -24.51 -2.36 -2.23
N ILE A 325 -25.32 -2.44 -3.30
CA ILE A 325 -25.57 -1.30 -4.20
C ILE A 325 -26.32 -0.19 -3.46
N HIS A 326 -27.42 -0.53 -2.77
CA HIS A 326 -28.19 0.43 -1.98
C HIS A 326 -27.32 1.11 -0.90
N ASN A 327 -26.46 0.35 -0.23
CA ASN A 327 -25.49 0.91 0.72
C ASN A 327 -24.50 1.88 0.03
N GLY A 328 -24.01 1.55 -1.16
CA GLY A 328 -23.14 2.43 -1.94
C GLY A 328 -23.82 3.72 -2.39
N ILE A 329 -25.08 3.63 -2.85
CA ILE A 329 -25.90 4.81 -3.18
C ILE A 329 -26.12 5.67 -1.93
N GLY A 330 -26.49 5.05 -0.80
CA GLY A 330 -26.69 5.76 0.47
C GLY A 330 -25.45 6.54 0.89
N SER A 331 -24.27 5.91 0.84
CA SER A 331 -22.99 6.56 1.16
C SER A 331 -22.68 7.71 0.21
N THR A 332 -22.96 7.54 -1.08
CA THR A 332 -22.76 8.61 -2.06
C THR A 332 -23.69 9.81 -1.81
N LEU A 333 -24.95 9.56 -1.43
CA LEU A 333 -25.92 10.60 -1.10
C LEU A 333 -25.57 11.32 0.21
N GLU A 334 -25.04 10.60 1.20
CA GLU A 334 -24.58 11.18 2.45
C GLU A 334 -23.44 12.18 2.21
N GLU A 335 -22.46 11.81 1.40
CA GLU A 335 -21.35 12.70 0.99
C GLU A 335 -21.84 13.95 0.23
N GLN A 336 -22.96 13.85 -0.49
CA GLN A 336 -23.63 14.99 -1.12
C GLN A 336 -24.48 15.84 -0.15
N GLY A 337 -24.60 15.43 1.12
CA GLY A 337 -25.41 16.10 2.14
C GLY A 337 -26.91 15.74 2.09
N HIS A 338 -27.31 14.76 1.28
CA HIS A 338 -28.70 14.31 1.15
C HIS A 338 -29.04 13.23 2.20
N SER A 339 -28.88 13.57 3.49
CA SER A 339 -28.97 12.60 4.59
C SER A 339 -30.31 11.86 4.71
N SER A 340 -31.42 12.46 4.28
CA SER A 340 -32.74 11.80 4.32
C SER A 340 -32.86 10.71 3.25
N ASP A 341 -32.35 10.96 2.05
CA ASP A 341 -32.39 10.00 0.95
C ASP A 341 -31.39 8.86 1.22
N ALA A 342 -30.21 9.21 1.74
CA ALA A 342 -29.21 8.24 2.20
C ALA A 342 -29.80 7.25 3.22
N LEU A 343 -30.53 7.75 4.22
CA LEU A 343 -31.18 6.90 5.22
C LEU A 343 -32.16 5.92 4.58
N GLY A 344 -32.96 6.36 3.61
CA GLY A 344 -33.91 5.49 2.89
C GLY A 344 -33.20 4.36 2.13
N GLU A 345 -32.07 4.67 1.48
CA GLU A 345 -31.26 3.68 0.77
C GLU A 345 -30.62 2.67 1.75
N TYR A 346 -30.12 3.13 2.90
CA TYR A 346 -29.57 2.22 3.92
C TYR A 346 -30.65 1.34 4.57
N GLU A 347 -31.84 1.88 4.85
CA GLU A 347 -32.97 1.10 5.36
C GLU A 347 -33.40 0.04 4.33
N CYS A 348 -33.37 0.37 3.04
CA CYS A 348 -33.59 -0.59 1.96
C CYS A 348 -32.54 -1.71 1.98
N ALA A 349 -31.24 -1.35 2.05
CA ALA A 349 -30.15 -2.31 2.14
C ALA A 349 -30.31 -3.25 3.35
N LEU A 350 -30.61 -2.69 4.52
CA LEU A 350 -30.82 -3.48 5.74
C LEU A 350 -32.01 -4.44 5.61
N SER A 351 -33.10 -3.99 4.97
CA SER A 351 -34.27 -4.83 4.71
C SER A 351 -33.95 -6.04 3.82
N LEU A 352 -33.13 -5.83 2.78
CA LEU A 352 -32.68 -6.88 1.87
C LEU A 352 -31.75 -7.87 2.57
N ILE A 353 -30.85 -7.37 3.42
CA ILE A 353 -29.96 -8.24 4.21
C ILE A 353 -30.76 -9.10 5.19
N ASN A 354 -31.76 -8.53 5.86
CA ASN A 354 -32.64 -9.28 6.77
C ASN A 354 -33.44 -10.38 6.04
N GLN A 355 -33.72 -10.24 4.74
CA GLN A 355 -34.40 -11.24 3.93
C GLN A 355 -33.51 -12.44 3.54
N LEU A 356 -32.19 -12.32 3.59
CA LEU A 356 -31.26 -13.41 3.22
C LEU A 356 -31.40 -14.66 4.11
N GLY A 357 -31.89 -14.51 5.35
CA GLY A 357 -32.02 -15.60 6.32
C GLY A 357 -30.69 -16.15 6.86
N GLN A 358 -29.55 -15.70 6.34
CA GLN A 358 -28.21 -15.96 6.86
C GLN A 358 -27.58 -14.63 7.31
N ILE A 359 -26.84 -14.66 8.42
CA ILE A 359 -26.18 -13.46 8.95
C ILE A 359 -24.91 -13.20 8.12
N ASN A 360 -24.96 -12.18 7.26
CA ASN A 360 -23.76 -11.60 6.67
C ASN A 360 -23.29 -10.45 7.56
N ILE A 361 -22.36 -10.75 8.49
CA ILE A 361 -21.91 -9.78 9.51
C ILE A 361 -21.33 -8.53 8.85
N GLU A 362 -20.44 -8.69 7.86
CA GLU A 362 -19.80 -7.58 7.15
C GLU A 362 -20.84 -6.60 6.57
N ALA A 363 -21.84 -7.12 5.84
CA ALA A 363 -22.88 -6.29 5.25
C ALA A 363 -23.81 -5.64 6.28
N VAL A 364 -24.22 -6.39 7.32
CA VAL A 364 -25.08 -5.85 8.40
C VAL A 364 -24.34 -4.73 9.14
N SER A 365 -23.08 -4.97 9.51
CA SER A 365 -22.24 -4.03 10.24
C SER A 365 -22.04 -2.75 9.44
N ALA A 366 -21.64 -2.85 8.17
CA ALA A 366 -21.43 -1.69 7.31
C ALA A 366 -22.69 -0.83 7.19
N VAL A 367 -23.85 -1.44 6.91
CA VAL A 367 -25.12 -0.70 6.77
C VAL A 367 -25.56 -0.07 8.10
N ARG A 368 -25.47 -0.80 9.22
CA ARG A 368 -25.83 -0.26 10.54
C ARG A 368 -24.93 0.89 10.96
N ASN A 369 -23.63 0.78 10.70
CA ASN A 369 -22.66 1.84 11.00
C ASN A 369 -22.98 3.12 10.23
N ASN A 370 -23.37 2.99 8.95
CA ASN A 370 -23.77 4.13 8.12
C ASN A 370 -25.09 4.76 8.60
N ILE A 371 -26.12 3.95 8.90
CA ILE A 371 -27.38 4.46 9.47
C ILE A 371 -27.11 5.22 10.78
N ALA A 372 -26.30 4.64 11.66
CA ALA A 372 -25.94 5.26 12.92
C ALA A 372 -25.17 6.58 12.72
N GLY A 373 -24.31 6.66 11.71
CA GLY A 373 -23.62 7.89 11.29
C GLY A 373 -24.60 8.99 10.88
N VAL A 374 -25.56 8.65 10.01
CA VAL A 374 -26.64 9.58 9.61
C VAL A 374 -27.49 10.02 10.82
N LEU A 375 -27.82 9.10 11.72
CA LEU A 375 -28.58 9.42 12.94
C LEU A 375 -27.80 10.35 13.87
N ARG A 376 -26.49 10.15 14.01
CA ARG A 376 -25.58 11.03 14.76
C ARG A 376 -25.59 12.43 14.16
N PHE A 377 -25.43 12.55 12.84
CA PHE A 377 -25.48 13.84 12.13
C PHE A 377 -26.82 14.57 12.34
N GLN A 378 -27.93 13.83 12.42
CA GLN A 378 -29.25 14.37 12.76
C GLN A 378 -29.45 14.70 14.25
N GLY A 379 -28.42 14.55 15.10
CA GLY A 379 -28.48 14.79 16.55
C GLY A 379 -29.18 13.70 17.35
N LYS A 380 -29.51 12.55 16.75
CA LYS A 380 -30.17 11.41 17.42
C LYS A 380 -29.15 10.50 18.11
N LEU A 381 -28.29 11.08 18.94
CA LEU A 381 -27.10 10.43 19.52
C LEU A 381 -27.40 9.10 20.23
N LEU A 382 -28.43 9.04 21.08
CA LEU A 382 -28.78 7.81 21.79
C LEU A 382 -29.26 6.67 20.87
N LYS A 383 -29.91 7.00 19.75
CA LYS A 383 -30.32 6.00 18.76
C LYS A 383 -29.11 5.49 17.98
N ALA A 384 -28.22 6.40 17.59
CA ALA A 384 -26.95 6.04 16.95
C ALA A 384 -26.09 5.14 17.87
N LEU A 385 -25.95 5.51 19.15
CA LEU A 385 -25.23 4.72 20.15
C LEU A 385 -25.77 3.29 20.23
N HIS A 386 -27.09 3.15 20.40
CA HIS A 386 -27.72 1.83 20.49
C HIS A 386 -27.45 0.98 19.25
N MET A 387 -27.51 1.57 18.05
CA MET A 387 -27.20 0.85 16.81
C MET A 387 -25.73 0.44 16.71
N TYR A 388 -24.79 1.31 17.10
CA TYR A 388 -23.37 0.96 17.16
C TYR A 388 -23.08 -0.13 18.20
N GLU A 389 -23.75 -0.11 19.36
CA GLU A 389 -23.61 -1.14 20.39
C GLU A 389 -24.13 -2.50 19.91
N GLU A 390 -25.30 -2.55 19.26
CA GLU A 390 -25.79 -3.80 18.65
C GLU A 390 -24.85 -4.31 17.54
N CYS A 391 -24.29 -3.40 16.74
CA CYS A 391 -23.29 -3.72 15.72
C CYS A 391 -22.05 -4.37 16.36
N LEU A 392 -21.52 -3.73 17.40
CA LEU A 392 -20.37 -4.21 18.15
C LEU A 392 -20.62 -5.59 18.78
N GLU A 393 -21.80 -5.84 19.35
CA GLU A 393 -22.15 -7.14 19.91
C GLU A 393 -22.15 -8.25 18.85
N LEU A 394 -22.64 -7.97 17.65
CA LEU A 394 -22.59 -8.90 16.53
C LEU A 394 -21.15 -9.14 16.08
N GLU A 395 -20.35 -8.09 15.93
CA GLU A 395 -18.95 -8.19 15.52
C GLU A 395 -18.12 -8.99 16.53
N ILE A 396 -18.23 -8.71 17.83
CA ILE A 396 -17.53 -9.45 18.89
C ILE A 396 -17.89 -10.93 18.89
N LYS A 397 -19.15 -11.27 18.54
CA LYS A 397 -19.63 -12.66 18.52
C LYS A 397 -19.02 -13.48 17.38
N TYR A 398 -18.71 -12.86 16.24
CA TYR A 398 -18.37 -13.60 15.02
C TYR A 398 -17.01 -13.24 14.40
N LEU A 399 -16.41 -12.11 14.76
CA LEU A 399 -15.12 -11.66 14.24
C LEU A 399 -13.99 -11.96 15.24
N PRO A 400 -12.75 -12.18 14.76
CA PRO A 400 -11.58 -12.24 15.62
C PRO A 400 -11.39 -10.94 16.43
N ALA A 401 -10.81 -11.04 17.63
CA ALA A 401 -10.66 -9.90 18.55
C ALA A 401 -9.85 -8.70 18.01
N LEU A 402 -9.05 -8.89 16.97
CA LEU A 402 -8.24 -7.86 16.30
C LEU A 402 -8.76 -7.52 14.89
N HIS A 403 -10.02 -7.85 14.59
CA HIS A 403 -10.59 -7.54 13.28
C HIS A 403 -10.72 -6.02 13.07
N PRO A 404 -10.34 -5.46 11.90
CA PRO A 404 -10.41 -4.02 11.64
C PRO A 404 -11.79 -3.39 11.85
N ASP A 405 -12.87 -4.09 11.51
CA ASP A 405 -14.25 -3.58 11.70
C ASP A 405 -14.56 -3.23 13.16
N LEU A 406 -14.01 -3.98 14.13
CA LEU A 406 -14.15 -3.65 15.55
C LEU A 406 -13.51 -2.29 15.88
N ALA A 407 -12.40 -1.94 15.24
CA ALA A 407 -11.76 -0.64 15.45
C ALA A 407 -12.66 0.51 14.95
N ILE A 408 -13.28 0.33 13.78
CA ILE A 408 -14.22 1.30 13.21
C ILE A 408 -15.41 1.50 14.15
N THR A 409 -16.03 0.41 14.59
CA THR A 409 -17.19 0.46 15.50
C THR A 409 -16.82 1.08 16.85
N TYR A 410 -15.66 0.74 17.43
CA TYR A 410 -15.18 1.38 18.65
C TYR A 410 -14.92 2.89 18.49
N ALA A 411 -14.30 3.32 17.39
CA ALA A 411 -14.07 4.73 17.11
C ALA A 411 -15.39 5.51 16.94
N ASN A 412 -16.39 4.91 16.31
CA ASN A 412 -17.72 5.49 16.16
C ASN A 412 -18.45 5.62 17.50
N ILE A 413 -18.40 4.59 18.36
CA ILE A 413 -18.97 4.64 19.72
C ILE A 413 -18.27 5.73 20.55
N ALA A 414 -16.94 5.81 20.49
CA ALA A 414 -16.18 6.86 21.16
C ALA A 414 -16.66 8.25 20.74
N SER A 415 -16.81 8.46 19.44
CA SER A 415 -17.28 9.73 18.89
C SER A 415 -18.68 10.12 19.40
N ILE A 416 -19.57 9.15 19.65
CA ILE A 416 -20.87 9.44 20.28
C ILE A 416 -20.71 9.85 21.74
N TYR A 417 -19.85 9.17 22.50
CA TYR A 417 -19.60 9.56 23.89
C TYR A 417 -18.94 10.95 23.99
N ASP A 418 -18.08 11.31 23.03
CA ASP A 418 -17.54 12.68 22.91
C ASP A 418 -18.64 13.71 22.66
N ASP A 419 -19.56 13.46 21.72
CA ASP A 419 -20.70 14.34 21.45
C ASP A 419 -21.63 14.49 22.68
N LEU A 420 -21.66 13.45 23.53
CA LEU A 420 -22.37 13.45 24.82
C LEU A 420 -21.56 14.10 25.96
N ASN A 421 -20.31 14.50 25.73
CA ASN A 421 -19.34 15.02 26.71
C ASN A 421 -18.93 14.01 27.79
N GLU A 422 -19.04 12.72 27.50
CA GLU A 422 -18.61 11.61 28.36
C GLU A 422 -17.17 11.17 27.99
N TYR A 423 -16.24 12.12 28.06
CA TYR A 423 -14.88 12.00 27.50
C TYR A 423 -14.07 10.82 28.06
N GLU A 424 -14.23 10.47 29.34
CA GLU A 424 -13.54 9.31 29.93
C GLU A 424 -14.02 7.98 29.32
N ILE A 425 -15.30 7.90 28.93
CA ILE A 425 -15.84 6.72 28.27
C ILE A 425 -15.36 6.68 26.82
N ALA A 426 -15.40 7.83 26.12
CA ALA A 426 -14.86 7.95 24.77
C ALA A 426 -13.40 7.48 24.70
N LEU A 427 -12.54 7.97 25.59
CA LEU A 427 -11.13 7.60 25.67
C LEU A 427 -10.91 6.08 25.72
N ARG A 428 -11.73 5.37 26.53
CA ARG A 428 -11.63 3.91 26.67
C ARG A 428 -11.92 3.19 25.36
N PHE A 429 -12.85 3.70 24.57
CA PHE A 429 -13.18 3.14 23.26
C PHE A 429 -12.14 3.52 22.20
N GLU A 430 -11.63 4.75 22.21
CA GLU A 430 -10.55 5.16 21.30
C GLU A 430 -9.29 4.33 21.51
N PHE A 431 -8.90 4.03 22.76
CA PHE A 431 -7.74 3.16 23.03
C PHE A 431 -7.96 1.71 22.58
N LYS A 432 -9.20 1.21 22.58
CA LYS A 432 -9.51 -0.10 22.00
C LYS A 432 -9.35 -0.09 20.48
N ALA A 433 -9.85 0.95 19.82
CA ALA A 433 -9.67 1.14 18.38
C ALA A 433 -8.18 1.24 18.02
N LEU A 434 -7.43 2.10 18.72
CA LEU A 434 -6.00 2.28 18.53
C LEU A 434 -5.21 0.98 18.69
N ASN A 435 -5.53 0.17 19.71
CA ASN A 435 -4.86 -1.10 19.92
C ASN A 435 -5.06 -2.05 18.73
N ILE A 436 -6.27 -2.15 18.18
CA ILE A 436 -6.53 -2.98 17.00
C ILE A 436 -5.77 -2.44 15.78
N GLU A 437 -5.86 -1.13 15.53
CA GLU A 437 -5.17 -0.47 14.42
C GLU A 437 -3.65 -0.66 14.48
N GLN A 438 -3.04 -0.57 15.66
CA GLN A 438 -1.60 -0.79 15.85
C GLN A 438 -1.14 -2.22 15.54
N HIS A 439 -2.02 -3.21 15.69
CA HIS A 439 -1.73 -4.60 15.34
C HIS A 439 -2.02 -4.92 13.86
N SER A 440 -2.94 -4.18 13.25
CA SER A 440 -3.48 -4.51 11.92
C SER A 440 -2.97 -3.59 10.80
N LEU A 441 -2.42 -2.41 11.12
CA LEU A 441 -2.00 -1.39 10.16
C LEU A 441 -0.51 -1.06 10.27
N PRO A 442 0.15 -0.67 9.16
CA PRO A 442 1.49 -0.08 9.21
C PRO A 442 1.55 1.15 10.13
N SER A 443 2.69 1.38 10.78
CA SER A 443 2.86 2.48 11.75
C SER A 443 2.67 3.89 11.18
N ASP A 444 2.65 4.03 9.86
CA ASP A 444 2.43 5.27 9.11
C ASP A 444 1.06 5.32 8.42
N HIS A 445 0.14 4.42 8.76
CA HIS A 445 -1.19 4.41 8.15
C HIS A 445 -2.01 5.63 8.61
N PRO A 446 -2.70 6.36 7.69
CA PRO A 446 -3.49 7.54 8.03
C PRO A 446 -4.56 7.33 9.12
N SER A 447 -5.18 6.15 9.18
CA SER A 447 -6.15 5.83 10.25
C SER A 447 -5.57 5.96 11.65
N LEU A 448 -4.31 5.56 11.87
CA LEU A 448 -3.64 5.74 13.16
C LEU A 448 -3.52 7.23 13.53
N ALA A 449 -3.27 8.10 12.54
CA ALA A 449 -3.19 9.53 12.77
C ALA A 449 -4.55 10.13 13.15
N VAL A 450 -5.64 9.66 12.52
CA VAL A 450 -7.02 10.06 12.86
C VAL A 450 -7.34 9.64 14.29
N THR A 451 -7.08 8.39 14.66
CA THR A 451 -7.33 7.89 16.01
C THR A 451 -6.51 8.64 17.07
N HIS A 452 -5.22 8.89 16.82
CA HIS A 452 -4.39 9.72 17.71
C HIS A 452 -4.90 11.17 17.81
N SER A 453 -5.41 11.73 16.72
CA SER A 453 -5.99 13.08 16.72
C SER A 453 -7.24 13.15 17.58
N ASN A 454 -8.10 12.13 17.50
CA ASN A 454 -9.32 12.06 18.29
C ASN A 454 -8.97 11.94 19.78
N ILE A 455 -8.08 10.99 20.15
CA ILE A 455 -7.59 10.84 21.52
C ILE A 455 -7.01 12.15 22.06
N ALA A 456 -6.24 12.88 21.26
CA ALA A 456 -5.67 14.15 21.70
C ALA A 456 -6.73 15.23 21.97
N LEU A 457 -7.78 15.30 21.14
CA LEU A 457 -8.90 16.21 21.36
C LEU A 457 -9.68 15.85 22.64
N THR A 458 -9.93 14.57 22.86
CA THR A 458 -10.62 14.05 24.05
C THR A 458 -9.81 14.30 25.32
N LEU A 459 -8.50 14.05 25.29
CA LEU A 459 -7.57 14.38 26.38
C LEU A 459 -7.52 15.88 26.67
N TYR A 460 -7.53 16.71 25.63
CA TYR A 460 -7.58 18.16 25.78
C TYR A 460 -8.88 18.61 26.45
N ALA A 461 -10.03 18.02 26.08
CA ALA A 461 -11.31 18.28 26.75
C ALA A 461 -11.30 17.86 28.24
N LEU A 462 -10.54 16.81 28.58
CA LEU A 462 -10.25 16.39 29.97
C LEU A 462 -9.16 17.22 30.67
N ASN A 463 -8.63 18.26 30.02
CA ASN A 463 -7.53 19.10 30.52
C ASN A 463 -6.22 18.31 30.81
N ARG A 464 -5.99 17.20 30.10
CA ARG A 464 -4.79 16.37 30.17
C ARG A 464 -3.80 16.77 29.06
N ILE A 465 -3.34 18.01 29.11
CA ILE A 465 -2.61 18.69 28.02
C ILE A 465 -1.31 17.95 27.63
N VAL A 466 -0.54 17.44 28.60
CA VAL A 466 0.72 16.72 28.32
C VAL A 466 0.49 15.49 27.44
N GLU A 467 -0.54 14.71 27.75
CA GLU A 467 -0.87 13.50 26.99
C GLU A 467 -1.48 13.85 25.62
N ALA A 468 -2.30 14.90 25.55
CA ALA A 468 -2.83 15.41 24.30
C ALA A 468 -1.72 15.84 23.32
N VAL A 469 -0.71 16.55 23.81
CA VAL A 469 0.47 16.95 23.01
C VAL A 469 1.23 15.73 22.50
N SER A 470 1.41 14.68 23.33
CA SER A 470 2.07 13.45 22.91
C SER A 470 1.33 12.77 21.74
N HIS A 471 0.01 12.68 21.80
CA HIS A 471 -0.78 12.07 20.73
C HIS A 471 -0.86 12.94 19.47
N LEU A 472 -0.98 14.27 19.60
CA LEU A 472 -0.91 15.19 18.46
C LEU A 472 0.45 15.14 17.74
N GLN A 473 1.54 14.96 18.48
CA GLN A 473 2.85 14.76 17.87
C GLN A 473 2.86 13.49 17.00
N GLN A 474 2.32 12.37 17.50
CA GLN A 474 2.19 11.13 16.73
C GLN A 474 1.34 11.34 15.47
N THR A 475 0.21 12.04 15.58
CA THR A 475 -0.63 12.41 14.43
C THR A 475 0.19 13.18 13.38
N VAL A 476 0.87 14.25 13.76
CA VAL A 476 1.65 15.08 12.82
C VAL A 476 2.79 14.29 12.18
N ASP A 477 3.46 13.41 12.93
CA ASP A 477 4.57 12.59 12.44
C ASP A 477 4.11 11.58 11.38
N ILE A 478 2.92 10.98 11.57
CA ILE A 478 2.31 10.07 10.60
C ILE A 478 1.86 10.86 9.36
N LEU A 479 1.08 11.92 9.54
CA LEU A 479 0.53 12.70 8.43
C LEU A 479 1.62 13.34 7.57
N THR A 480 2.73 13.79 8.17
CA THR A 480 3.85 14.39 7.42
C THR A 480 4.52 13.39 6.46
N LYS A 481 4.38 12.08 6.69
CA LYS A 481 4.91 11.03 5.81
C LYS A 481 3.99 10.71 4.62
N VAL A 482 2.68 10.91 4.79
CA VAL A 482 1.67 10.44 3.83
C VAL A 482 1.05 11.58 3.03
N LEU A 483 0.95 12.77 3.62
CA LEU A 483 0.27 13.92 3.04
C LEU A 483 1.26 14.99 2.59
N THR A 484 0.86 15.79 1.60
CA THR A 484 1.61 16.96 1.17
C THR A 484 1.61 18.05 2.25
N CYS A 485 2.59 18.95 2.23
CA CYS A 485 2.72 20.00 3.26
C CYS A 485 1.51 20.93 3.36
N ASP A 486 0.71 21.03 2.30
CA ASP A 486 -0.44 21.93 2.18
C ASP A 486 -1.76 21.23 2.51
N ASP A 487 -1.74 19.96 2.91
CA ASP A 487 -2.95 19.24 3.27
C ASP A 487 -3.67 19.89 4.48
N PRO A 488 -4.97 20.22 4.36
CA PRO A 488 -5.72 20.91 5.41
C PRO A 488 -5.75 20.15 6.74
N PHE A 489 -5.78 18.82 6.70
CA PHE A 489 -5.82 17.98 7.90
C PHE A 489 -4.47 17.99 8.63
N LEU A 490 -3.36 17.93 7.89
CA LEU A 490 -2.02 18.10 8.46
C LEU A 490 -1.84 19.50 9.08
N LEU A 491 -2.24 20.55 8.37
CA LEU A 491 -2.12 21.93 8.83
C LEU A 491 -2.94 22.18 10.11
N ARG A 492 -4.18 21.65 10.16
CA ARG A 492 -5.03 21.75 11.36
C ARG A 492 -4.37 21.11 12.58
N ASN A 493 -3.82 19.90 12.42
CA ASN A 493 -3.17 19.19 13.51
C ASN A 493 -1.87 19.85 13.98
N ARG A 494 -1.07 20.40 13.06
CA ARG A 494 0.11 21.21 13.40
C ARG A 494 -0.24 22.45 14.20
N SER A 495 -1.26 23.20 13.75
CA SER A 495 -1.74 24.39 14.44
C SER A 495 -2.24 24.07 15.85
N LEU A 496 -2.97 22.96 16.02
CA LEU A 496 -3.43 22.51 17.32
C LEU A 496 -2.28 22.09 18.22
N LEU A 497 -1.30 21.34 17.70
CA LEU A 497 -0.10 20.95 18.44
C LEU A 497 0.68 22.18 18.93
N GLU A 498 0.93 23.16 18.06
CA GLU A 498 1.60 24.42 18.44
C GLU A 498 0.83 25.17 19.52
N LYS A 499 -0.51 25.21 19.42
CA LYS A 499 -1.35 25.85 20.43
C LYS A 499 -1.18 25.17 21.79
N LEU A 500 -1.31 23.84 21.86
CA LEU A 500 -1.21 23.12 23.12
C LEU A 500 0.21 23.17 23.72
N GLN A 501 1.24 23.17 22.88
CA GLN A 501 2.62 23.35 23.34
C GLN A 501 2.88 24.73 23.95
N ARG A 502 2.13 25.77 23.58
CA ARG A 502 2.20 27.10 24.22
C ARG A 502 1.43 27.18 25.53
N GLU A 503 0.48 26.26 25.75
CA GLU A 503 -0.31 26.19 26.99
C GLU A 503 0.41 25.40 28.10
N LEU A 504 1.36 24.52 27.73
CA LEU A 504 2.33 23.87 28.62
C LEU A 504 3.42 24.86 29.07
#